data_AF-A0A0G0JH99-F1
#
_entry.id   AF-A0A0G0JH99-F1
#
_cell.length_a   1.000
_cell.length_b   1.000
_cell.length_c   1.000
_cell.angle_alpha   90.00
_cell.angle_beta   90.00
_cell.angle_gamma   90.00
#
_symmetry.space_group_name_H-M   'P 1'
#
loop_
_entity.id
_entity.type
_entity.pdbx_description
1 polymer ?
#
loop_
_entity_poly.entity_id
_entity_poly.type
_entity_poly.pdbx_seq_one_letter_code
_entity_poly.pdbx_strand_id
1 'polypeptide(L)'
;MRNKLLRINLRKVVRYQGNKYTLGDLLSLWKEQGSLVKIAEITHIFSQPKLYKIFRKHFGNRISGIKKQVRFIKRKSQVKAAYNLKKIVRLFKKYGFLPDVSKAIGIPTISLRNILTKEFGMGLNELRRKLKGRKAYFRNSDKSSFRCQQVKAAYERLGTLEKAGKELGLTKQRVSQILLKGKRIGLFSYERKGRNLKTLKRELTREVLINDIESLFSEIKICAKYSINKKKFRSLLRHFSIDFKEYQRATRAGRHMKCYSKIVDDLGYHPSTTELNSRSDWRKVWHGIRRYWENFENFRKEFGIEKPKRKMSEKLLERNIKAKSRRSQILDLLKESSGHIPYKEISLKLGVSLNQIYNDIARFRKEGMLTDFDIRTRDYNEIDEKKFKIFSLIKENNAISIEEISKQLGLGCGVVYGYIRNLRKEGKLSDATTYYKKSLRIRGSGEERKLAVLNLIKENDTITAVEIAAKLGVHRSRVYEAVNYLCREGRLIESYKAPWKRRTPDERKNTLLNFIRKSDTLDIQRISKETGIPVVSIYRYIRQLRKERKI
;
A
#
# COMPACT_ATOMS: atom_id res chain seq x y z
N MET A 1 -27.39 70.16 -75.15
CA MET A 1 -26.05 69.59 -74.84
C MET A 1 -25.37 70.35 -73.69
N ARG A 2 -25.74 70.09 -72.43
CA ARG A 2 -25.11 70.70 -71.24
C ARG A 2 -25.02 69.68 -70.08
N ASN A 3 -24.56 68.47 -70.39
CA ASN A 3 -24.54 67.36 -69.42
C ASN A 3 -23.38 66.35 -69.56
N LYS A 4 -22.21 66.76 -70.07
CA LYS A 4 -21.06 65.83 -70.21
C LYS A 4 -19.73 66.29 -69.59
N LEU A 5 -19.67 67.46 -68.94
CA LEU A 5 -18.41 67.98 -68.35
C LEU A 5 -18.38 68.12 -66.81
N LEU A 6 -19.44 67.72 -66.10
CA LEU A 6 -19.48 67.75 -64.62
C LEU A 6 -19.14 66.40 -63.94
N ARG A 7 -18.56 65.45 -64.68
CA ARG A 7 -18.22 64.11 -64.17
C ARG A 7 -16.74 63.84 -63.91
N ILE A 8 -15.86 64.84 -64.00
CA ILE A 8 -14.44 64.63 -63.73
C ILE A 8 -13.97 65.62 -62.66
N ASN A 9 -13.45 65.07 -61.55
CA ASN A 9 -12.80 65.71 -60.40
C ASN A 9 -13.61 66.13 -59.15
N LEU A 10 -14.53 65.26 -58.69
CA LEU A 10 -14.94 65.22 -57.26
C LEU A 10 -14.37 64.00 -56.51
N ARG A 11 -13.09 63.66 -56.74
CA ARG A 11 -12.38 62.63 -55.96
C ARG A 11 -11.35 63.27 -55.02
N LYS A 12 -11.82 63.94 -53.97
CA LYS A 12 -11.05 64.04 -52.72
C LYS A 12 -11.77 63.22 -51.67
N VAL A 13 -11.33 61.97 -51.55
CA VAL A 13 -11.80 61.03 -50.53
C VAL A 13 -11.04 61.34 -49.25
N VAL A 14 -11.77 61.61 -48.17
CA VAL A 14 -11.20 61.66 -46.82
C VAL A 14 -11.50 60.31 -46.16
N ARG A 15 -10.47 59.58 -45.73
CA ARG A 15 -10.63 58.34 -44.96
C ARG A 15 -10.76 58.68 -43.48
N TYR A 16 -11.81 58.21 -42.82
CA TYR A 16 -11.96 58.30 -41.38
C TYR A 16 -12.53 56.98 -40.83
N GLN A 17 -11.84 56.39 -39.84
CA GLN A 17 -12.23 55.13 -39.16
C GLN A 17 -12.74 54.02 -40.11
N GLY A 18 -12.04 53.80 -41.22
CA GLY A 18 -12.34 52.72 -42.17
C GLY A 18 -13.41 53.03 -43.22
N ASN A 19 -14.22 54.09 -43.06
CA ASN A 19 -15.26 54.46 -44.02
C ASN A 19 -14.80 55.63 -44.93
N LYS A 20 -15.09 55.50 -46.23
CA LYS A 20 -14.78 56.52 -47.25
C LYS A 20 -15.99 57.44 -47.41
N TYR A 21 -15.85 58.71 -47.06
CA TYR A 21 -16.89 59.71 -47.32
C TYR A 21 -16.48 60.59 -48.50
N THR A 22 -17.41 60.78 -49.43
CA THR A 22 -17.31 61.75 -50.51
C THR A 22 -17.80 63.11 -50.05
N LEU A 23 -17.43 64.17 -50.78
CA LEU A 23 -17.95 65.52 -50.51
C LEU A 23 -19.49 65.58 -50.63
N GLY A 24 -20.08 64.73 -51.49
CA GLY A 24 -21.52 64.55 -51.61
C GLY A 24 -22.15 64.00 -50.34
N ASP A 25 -21.53 62.99 -49.71
CA ASP A 25 -22.00 62.40 -48.46
C ASP A 25 -22.02 63.44 -47.32
N LEU A 26 -20.99 64.28 -47.25
CA LEU A 26 -20.91 65.36 -46.27
C LEU A 26 -21.98 66.45 -46.46
N LEU A 27 -22.37 66.73 -47.71
CA LEU A 27 -23.43 67.69 -48.04
C LEU A 27 -24.83 67.11 -47.80
N SER A 28 -25.04 65.83 -48.08
CA SER A 28 -26.28 65.11 -47.74
C SER A 28 -26.46 64.98 -46.22
N LEU A 29 -25.37 64.71 -45.47
CA LEU A 29 -25.37 64.71 -44.01
C LEU A 29 -25.83 66.05 -43.41
N TRP A 30 -25.62 67.17 -44.10
CA TRP A 30 -25.99 68.51 -43.64
C TRP A 30 -27.44 68.90 -43.97
N LYS A 31 -28.01 68.39 -45.07
CA LYS A 31 -29.41 68.68 -45.45
C LYS A 31 -30.44 67.96 -44.58
N GLU A 32 -30.09 66.80 -44.01
CA GLU A 32 -30.99 66.04 -43.14
C GLU A 32 -30.81 66.40 -41.65
N GLN A 33 -31.81 67.09 -41.10
CA GLN A 33 -31.84 67.60 -39.73
C GLN A 33 -31.83 66.50 -38.63
N GLY A 34 -31.12 66.75 -37.52
CA GLY A 34 -31.56 66.31 -36.17
C GLY A 34 -30.71 65.32 -35.35
N SER A 35 -29.58 64.80 -35.84
CA SER A 35 -28.81 63.76 -35.11
C SER A 35 -27.62 64.31 -34.28
N LEU A 36 -27.55 63.95 -32.99
CA LEU A 36 -26.41 64.25 -32.09
C LEU A 36 -25.08 63.64 -32.58
N VAL A 37 -25.14 62.54 -33.35
CA VAL A 37 -23.96 61.84 -33.89
C VAL A 37 -23.25 62.73 -34.93
N LYS A 38 -24.01 63.44 -35.77
CA LYS A 38 -23.47 64.32 -36.83
C LYS A 38 -22.80 65.59 -36.27
N ILE A 39 -23.16 66.02 -35.05
CA ILE A 39 -22.54 67.18 -34.39
C ILE A 39 -21.12 66.87 -33.93
N ALA A 40 -20.87 65.66 -33.43
CA ALA A 40 -19.53 65.25 -33.02
C ALA A 40 -18.56 65.25 -34.21
N GLU A 41 -19.02 64.77 -35.37
CA GLU A 41 -18.25 64.74 -36.62
C GLU A 41 -17.94 66.16 -37.13
N ILE A 42 -18.92 67.06 -37.13
CA ILE A 42 -18.72 68.47 -37.51
C ILE A 42 -17.76 69.18 -36.54
N THR A 43 -17.90 68.94 -35.23
CA THR A 43 -17.01 69.54 -34.22
C THR A 43 -15.58 69.03 -34.37
N HIS A 44 -15.40 67.76 -34.73
CA HIS A 44 -14.10 67.16 -35.02
C HIS A 44 -13.48 67.74 -36.30
N ILE A 45 -14.25 67.96 -37.37
CA ILE A 45 -13.79 68.65 -38.58
C ILE A 45 -13.23 70.05 -38.24
N PHE A 46 -13.90 70.80 -37.35
CA PHE A 46 -13.41 72.10 -36.88
C PHE A 46 -12.15 72.02 -36.03
N SER A 47 -11.87 70.89 -35.36
CA SER A 47 -10.68 70.69 -34.54
C SER A 47 -9.44 70.28 -35.34
N GLN A 48 -9.60 69.81 -36.58
CA GLN A 48 -8.48 69.38 -37.42
C GLN A 48 -8.08 70.45 -38.46
N PRO A 49 -6.87 71.04 -38.40
CA PRO A 49 -6.48 72.17 -39.26
C PRO A 49 -6.59 71.90 -40.76
N LYS A 50 -6.21 70.68 -41.20
CA LYS A 50 -6.26 70.27 -42.62
C LYS A 50 -7.71 70.17 -43.14
N LEU A 51 -8.61 69.56 -42.35
CA LEU A 51 -10.02 69.44 -42.71
C LEU A 51 -10.73 70.80 -42.64
N TYR A 52 -10.39 71.63 -41.65
CA TYR A 52 -10.90 72.98 -41.54
C TYR A 52 -10.52 73.86 -42.74
N LYS A 53 -9.30 73.74 -43.28
CA LYS A 53 -8.87 74.49 -44.47
C LYS A 53 -9.68 74.09 -45.71
N ILE A 54 -9.98 72.81 -45.88
CA ILE A 54 -10.84 72.29 -46.96
C ILE A 54 -12.28 72.76 -46.78
N PHE A 55 -12.81 72.66 -45.55
CA PHE A 55 -14.15 73.12 -45.20
C PHE A 55 -14.30 74.63 -45.41
N ARG A 56 -13.28 75.42 -45.04
CA ARG A 56 -13.20 76.88 -45.27
C ARG A 56 -13.17 77.25 -46.74
N LYS A 57 -12.44 76.49 -47.56
CA LYS A 57 -12.41 76.70 -49.01
C LYS A 57 -13.80 76.50 -49.65
N HIS A 58 -14.60 75.56 -49.15
CA HIS A 58 -15.92 75.25 -49.73
C HIS A 58 -17.08 76.09 -49.18
N PHE A 59 -17.08 76.43 -47.88
CA PHE A 59 -18.21 77.11 -47.24
C PHE A 59 -17.98 78.61 -47.01
N GLY A 60 -16.75 79.11 -47.25
CA GLY A 60 -16.41 80.53 -47.21
C GLY A 60 -16.91 81.23 -45.95
N ASN A 61 -17.59 82.36 -46.14
CA ASN A 61 -18.08 83.23 -45.06
C ASN A 61 -19.25 82.61 -44.25
N ARG A 62 -19.89 81.52 -44.73
CA ARG A 62 -21.02 80.86 -44.03
C ARG A 62 -20.58 80.04 -42.82
N ILE A 63 -19.27 79.83 -42.63
CA ILE A 63 -18.72 79.07 -41.49
C ILE A 63 -19.04 79.72 -40.14
N SER A 64 -19.12 81.05 -40.08
CA SER A 64 -19.47 81.75 -38.84
C SER A 64 -20.89 81.38 -38.36
N GLY A 65 -21.85 81.27 -39.29
CA GLY A 65 -23.22 80.83 -39.04
C GLY A 65 -23.29 79.36 -38.58
N ILE A 66 -22.56 78.47 -39.25
CA ILE A 66 -22.47 77.05 -38.87
C ILE A 66 -21.87 76.89 -37.47
N LYS A 67 -20.79 77.63 -37.15
CA LYS A 67 -20.19 77.64 -35.81
C LYS A 67 -21.16 78.18 -34.74
N LYS A 68 -22.03 79.13 -35.06
CA LYS A 68 -23.07 79.62 -34.14
C LYS A 68 -24.16 78.57 -33.90
N GLN A 69 -24.67 77.92 -34.95
CA GLN A 69 -25.66 76.84 -34.82
C GLN A 69 -25.12 75.63 -34.06
N VAL A 70 -23.89 75.18 -34.35
CA VAL A 70 -23.25 74.08 -33.62
C VAL A 70 -23.08 74.44 -32.14
N ARG A 71 -22.67 75.67 -31.82
CA ARG A 71 -22.61 76.16 -30.42
C ARG A 71 -23.98 76.19 -29.76
N PHE A 72 -25.02 76.65 -30.46
CA PHE A 72 -26.38 76.70 -29.95
C PHE A 72 -26.93 75.30 -29.64
N ILE A 73 -26.74 74.33 -30.54
CA ILE A 73 -27.20 72.95 -30.33
C ILE A 73 -26.39 72.28 -29.21
N LYS A 74 -25.07 72.53 -29.13
CA LYS A 74 -24.22 72.04 -28.03
C LYS A 74 -24.65 72.61 -26.67
N ARG A 75 -25.06 73.88 -26.61
CA ARG A 75 -25.66 74.48 -25.40
C ARG A 75 -27.01 73.83 -25.07
N LYS A 76 -27.91 73.64 -26.04
CA LYS A 76 -29.21 72.97 -25.83
C LYS A 76 -29.04 71.52 -25.35
N SER A 77 -28.07 70.77 -25.89
CA SER A 77 -27.79 69.39 -25.47
C SER A 77 -27.12 69.32 -24.10
N GLN A 78 -26.23 70.25 -23.77
CA GLN A 78 -25.63 70.36 -22.43
C GLN A 78 -26.67 70.73 -21.36
N VAL A 79 -27.60 71.64 -21.66
CA VAL A 79 -28.70 71.99 -20.75
C VAL A 79 -29.65 70.80 -20.55
N LYS A 80 -29.98 70.04 -21.61
CA LYS A 80 -30.79 68.81 -21.50
C LYS A 80 -30.06 67.70 -20.73
N ALA A 81 -28.74 67.57 -20.89
CA ALA A 81 -27.91 66.64 -20.14
C ALA A 81 -27.82 67.01 -18.65
N ALA A 82 -27.63 68.30 -18.34
CA ALA A 82 -27.61 68.81 -16.96
C ALA A 82 -28.95 68.64 -16.24
N TYR A 83 -30.07 68.86 -16.95
CA TYR A 83 -31.41 68.59 -16.43
C TYR A 83 -31.62 67.10 -16.12
N ASN A 84 -31.16 66.22 -17.00
CA ASN A 84 -31.22 64.78 -16.80
C ASN A 84 -30.32 64.30 -15.64
N LEU A 85 -29.15 64.90 -15.44
CA LEU A 85 -28.24 64.58 -14.33
C LEU A 85 -28.86 64.88 -12.96
N LYS A 86 -29.48 66.05 -12.78
CA LYS A 86 -30.21 66.37 -11.53
C LYS A 86 -31.35 65.38 -11.27
N LYS A 87 -32.11 65.00 -12.31
CA LYS A 87 -33.18 64.00 -12.22
C LYS A 87 -32.61 62.63 -11.84
N ILE A 88 -31.51 62.19 -12.47
CA ILE A 88 -30.81 60.93 -12.16
C ILE A 88 -30.37 60.91 -10.69
N VAL A 89 -29.76 61.99 -10.19
CA VAL A 89 -29.30 62.10 -8.80
C VAL A 89 -30.48 62.02 -7.82
N ARG A 90 -31.61 62.69 -8.10
CA ARG A 90 -32.82 62.59 -7.27
C ARG A 90 -33.38 61.16 -7.26
N LEU A 91 -33.47 60.51 -8.42
CA LEU A 91 -33.93 59.12 -8.51
C LEU A 91 -32.97 58.17 -7.80
N PHE A 92 -31.66 58.44 -7.85
CA PHE A 92 -30.66 57.69 -7.08
C PHE A 92 -30.84 57.83 -5.57
N LYS A 93 -31.17 59.03 -5.09
CA LYS A 93 -31.53 59.25 -3.69
C LYS A 93 -32.82 58.50 -3.30
N LYS A 94 -33.80 58.42 -4.21
CA LYS A 94 -35.08 57.73 -3.98
C LYS A 94 -34.95 56.20 -3.97
N TYR A 95 -34.32 55.61 -4.98
CA TYR A 95 -34.29 54.15 -5.17
C TYR A 95 -33.02 53.47 -4.64
N GLY A 96 -31.88 54.17 -4.58
CA GLY A 96 -30.64 53.65 -3.99
C GLY A 96 -29.96 52.49 -4.76
N PHE A 97 -30.51 52.06 -5.89
CA PHE A 97 -29.99 51.00 -6.74
C PHE A 97 -30.09 51.38 -8.23
N LEU A 98 -29.02 51.10 -8.98
CA LEU A 98 -28.85 51.57 -10.36
C LEU A 98 -29.88 50.96 -11.35
N PRO A 99 -30.22 49.66 -11.30
CA PRO A 99 -31.28 49.06 -12.12
C PRO A 99 -32.65 49.73 -11.96
N ASP A 100 -33.04 50.11 -10.74
CA ASP A 100 -34.35 50.72 -10.49
C ASP A 100 -34.40 52.15 -11.03
N VAL A 101 -33.30 52.89 -10.86
CA VAL A 101 -33.13 54.20 -11.48
C VAL A 101 -33.19 54.05 -13.01
N SER A 102 -32.44 53.11 -13.57
CA SER A 102 -32.41 52.77 -15.00
C SER A 102 -33.82 52.48 -15.55
N LYS A 103 -34.62 51.67 -14.86
CA LYS A 103 -36.02 51.39 -15.19
C LYS A 103 -36.89 52.65 -15.15
N ALA A 104 -36.71 53.50 -14.13
CA ALA A 104 -37.49 54.73 -13.96
C ALA A 104 -37.20 55.82 -15.03
N ILE A 105 -36.05 55.78 -15.69
CA ILE A 105 -35.71 56.73 -16.78
C ILE A 105 -35.78 56.10 -18.16
N GLY A 106 -36.04 54.79 -18.26
CA GLY A 106 -36.06 54.07 -19.54
C GLY A 106 -34.69 53.98 -20.22
N ILE A 107 -33.59 54.03 -19.45
CA ILE A 107 -32.22 53.94 -19.99
C ILE A 107 -31.63 52.60 -19.55
N PRO A 108 -30.99 51.80 -20.43
CA PRO A 108 -30.31 50.57 -20.03
C PRO A 108 -29.27 50.79 -18.94
N THR A 109 -29.17 49.86 -17.98
CA THR A 109 -28.33 50.00 -16.78
C THR A 109 -26.86 50.24 -17.11
N ILE A 110 -26.35 49.61 -18.18
CA ILE A 110 -24.97 49.78 -18.66
C ILE A 110 -24.75 51.20 -19.19
N SER A 111 -25.68 51.72 -20.00
CA SER A 111 -25.61 53.08 -20.54
C SER A 111 -25.64 54.13 -19.43
N LEU A 112 -26.53 53.95 -18.45
CA LEU A 112 -26.60 54.82 -17.28
C LEU A 112 -25.32 54.77 -16.43
N ARG A 113 -24.73 53.58 -16.26
CA ARG A 113 -23.41 53.42 -15.61
C ARG A 113 -22.33 54.21 -16.32
N ASN A 114 -22.25 54.12 -17.65
CA ASN A 114 -21.22 54.81 -18.43
C ASN A 114 -21.38 56.32 -18.37
N ILE A 115 -22.63 56.82 -18.44
CA ILE A 115 -22.94 58.24 -18.26
C ILE A 115 -22.46 58.72 -16.88
N LEU A 116 -22.81 58.00 -15.81
CA LEU A 116 -22.41 58.38 -14.45
C LEU A 116 -20.89 58.31 -14.23
N THR A 117 -20.23 57.29 -14.79
CA THR A 117 -18.77 57.15 -14.65
C THR A 117 -18.05 58.27 -15.39
N LYS A 118 -18.53 58.63 -16.59
CA LYS A 118 -17.96 59.69 -17.41
C LYS A 118 -18.17 61.09 -16.81
N GLU A 119 -19.36 61.38 -16.30
CA GLU A 119 -19.71 62.71 -15.79
C GLU A 119 -19.13 62.98 -14.39
N PHE A 120 -19.04 61.96 -13.53
CA PHE A 120 -18.56 62.14 -12.16
C PHE A 120 -17.11 61.70 -11.95
N GLY A 121 -16.44 61.12 -12.96
CA GLY A 121 -15.05 60.67 -12.86
C GLY A 121 -14.77 59.63 -11.77
N MET A 122 -15.81 59.00 -11.22
CA MET A 122 -15.73 58.13 -10.05
C MET A 122 -16.31 56.75 -10.34
N GLY A 123 -15.76 55.73 -9.68
CA GLY A 123 -16.30 54.37 -9.74
C GLY A 123 -17.69 54.27 -9.10
N LEU A 124 -18.53 53.37 -9.61
CA LEU A 124 -19.91 53.16 -9.14
C LEU A 124 -20.05 52.98 -7.62
N ASN A 125 -19.08 52.31 -7.00
CA ASN A 125 -19.05 52.10 -5.54
C ASN A 125 -18.72 53.38 -4.76
N GLU A 126 -18.01 54.31 -5.35
CA GLU A 126 -17.66 55.61 -4.77
C GLU A 126 -18.81 56.59 -4.92
N LEU A 127 -19.44 56.63 -6.11
CA LEU A 127 -20.70 57.36 -6.33
C LEU A 127 -21.79 56.88 -5.37
N ARG A 128 -21.91 55.56 -5.16
CA ARG A 128 -22.85 54.97 -4.20
C ARG A 128 -22.56 55.37 -2.76
N ARG A 129 -21.28 55.50 -2.37
CA ARG A 129 -20.84 55.98 -1.05
C ARG A 129 -21.17 57.46 -0.85
N LYS A 130 -20.98 58.31 -1.87
CA LYS A 130 -21.30 59.75 -1.79
C LYS A 130 -22.80 60.05 -1.85
N LEU A 131 -23.57 59.31 -2.66
CA LEU A 131 -25.01 59.56 -2.85
C LEU A 131 -25.91 58.95 -1.78
N LYS A 132 -25.51 57.83 -1.17
CA LYS A 132 -26.22 57.30 -0.02
C LYS A 132 -25.76 58.03 1.23
N GLY A 133 -26.50 59.03 1.66
CA GLY A 133 -26.50 59.44 3.07
C GLY A 133 -26.63 58.18 3.94
N ARG A 134 -25.84 58.13 5.03
CA ARG A 134 -25.51 56.95 5.86
C ARG A 134 -26.62 55.90 6.11
N LYS A 135 -27.91 56.22 5.98
CA LYS A 135 -29.07 55.37 6.33
C LYS A 135 -29.32 54.16 5.41
N ALA A 136 -29.00 54.19 4.12
CA ALA A 136 -29.37 53.10 3.18
C ALA A 136 -28.33 51.96 3.06
N TYR A 137 -27.23 52.01 3.80
CA TYR A 137 -26.24 50.92 3.89
C TYR A 137 -26.53 50.00 5.10
N PHE A 138 -27.20 50.51 6.14
CA PHE A 138 -27.54 49.74 7.34
C PHE A 138 -28.57 48.62 7.09
N ARG A 139 -29.64 48.86 6.32
CA ARG A 139 -30.69 47.84 6.10
C ARG A 139 -30.24 46.54 5.42
N ASN A 140 -29.18 46.55 4.61
CA ASN A 140 -28.60 45.32 4.04
C ASN A 140 -27.44 44.76 4.88
N SER A 141 -26.89 45.56 5.79
CA SER A 141 -25.93 45.12 6.80
C SER A 141 -26.59 44.12 7.74
N ASP A 142 -27.82 44.40 8.16
CA ASP A 142 -28.51 43.64 9.21
C ASP A 142 -28.88 42.23 8.76
N LYS A 143 -29.34 42.05 7.51
CA LYS A 143 -29.56 40.70 6.95
C LYS A 143 -28.27 39.92 6.79
N SER A 144 -27.17 40.60 6.45
CA SER A 144 -25.87 39.93 6.33
C SER A 144 -25.26 39.61 7.69
N SER A 145 -25.45 40.44 8.71
CA SER A 145 -24.95 40.20 10.06
C SER A 145 -25.73 39.07 10.73
N PHE A 146 -27.06 39.09 10.62
CA PHE A 146 -27.94 38.03 11.10
C PHE A 146 -27.55 36.68 10.51
N ARG A 147 -27.33 36.60 9.18
CA ARG A 147 -26.89 35.36 8.53
C ARG A 147 -25.50 34.91 9.01
N CYS A 148 -24.59 35.83 9.32
CA CYS A 148 -23.28 35.45 9.89
C CYS A 148 -23.44 34.87 11.29
N GLN A 149 -24.26 35.49 12.14
CA GLN A 149 -24.56 35.01 13.49
C GLN A 149 -25.26 33.65 13.47
N GLN A 150 -26.24 33.46 12.59
CA GLN A 150 -26.94 32.17 12.42
C GLN A 150 -25.97 31.04 12.03
N VAL A 151 -25.06 31.32 11.09
CA VAL A 151 -24.02 30.36 10.68
C VAL A 151 -23.02 30.08 11.81
N LYS A 152 -22.68 31.10 12.62
CA LYS A 152 -21.79 30.97 13.78
C LYS A 152 -22.43 30.12 14.89
N ALA A 153 -23.68 30.38 15.23
CA ALA A 153 -24.43 29.60 16.21
C ALA A 153 -24.54 28.13 15.80
N ALA A 154 -24.91 27.85 14.53
CA ALA A 154 -24.94 26.48 14.02
C ALA A 154 -23.57 25.80 14.07
N TYR A 155 -22.50 26.53 13.73
CA TYR A 155 -21.12 26.02 13.78
C TYR A 155 -20.66 25.71 15.21
N GLU A 156 -20.96 26.56 16.18
CA GLU A 156 -20.62 26.35 17.58
C GLU A 156 -21.38 25.17 18.17
N ARG A 157 -22.68 25.09 17.90
CA ARG A 157 -23.56 24.00 18.34
C ARG A 157 -23.15 22.63 17.77
N LEU A 158 -22.79 22.58 16.49
CA LEU A 158 -22.49 21.30 15.79
C LEU A 158 -21.00 20.96 15.72
N GLY A 159 -20.12 21.91 16.02
CA GLY A 159 -18.67 21.75 16.13
C GLY A 159 -17.89 21.61 14.81
N THR A 160 -18.56 21.30 13.68
CA THR A 160 -17.93 21.15 12.36
C THR A 160 -18.62 21.95 11.27
N LEU A 161 -17.85 22.44 10.29
CA LEU A 161 -18.36 23.22 9.15
C LEU A 161 -19.31 22.42 8.25
N GLU A 162 -19.15 21.10 8.24
CA GLU A 162 -19.90 20.18 7.38
C GLU A 162 -21.29 19.92 7.94
N LYS A 163 -21.38 19.67 9.26
CA LYS A 163 -22.66 19.56 9.96
C LYS A 163 -23.45 20.88 9.91
N ALA A 164 -22.79 22.01 10.17
CA ALA A 164 -23.42 23.34 10.07
C ALA A 164 -23.88 23.67 8.64
N GLY A 165 -23.15 23.21 7.63
CA GLY A 165 -23.56 23.34 6.24
C GLY A 165 -24.83 22.55 5.94
N LYS A 166 -24.88 21.27 6.37
CA LYS A 166 -26.04 20.40 6.16
C LYS A 166 -27.30 20.94 6.82
N GLU A 167 -27.20 21.47 8.04
CA GLU A 167 -28.33 22.09 8.76
C GLU A 167 -28.87 23.32 8.03
N LEU A 168 -27.99 24.19 7.52
CA LEU A 168 -28.39 25.47 6.93
C LEU A 168 -28.63 25.40 5.41
N GLY A 169 -28.57 24.21 4.80
CA GLY A 169 -28.65 24.06 3.34
C GLY A 169 -27.50 24.75 2.59
N LEU A 170 -26.30 24.76 3.19
CA LEU A 170 -25.11 25.42 2.66
C LEU A 170 -23.96 24.43 2.44
N THR A 171 -23.11 24.71 1.46
CA THR A 171 -21.85 23.96 1.31
C THR A 171 -20.86 24.34 2.42
N LYS A 172 -20.01 23.39 2.83
CA LYS A 172 -18.91 23.59 3.80
C LYS A 172 -18.04 24.81 3.48
N GLN A 173 -17.74 25.03 2.19
CA GLN A 173 -16.98 26.20 1.73
C GLN A 173 -17.76 27.49 1.95
N ARG A 174 -19.07 27.50 1.68
CA ARG A 174 -19.91 28.68 1.87
C ARG A 174 -20.06 29.04 3.34
N VAL A 175 -20.24 28.07 4.22
CA VAL A 175 -20.19 28.25 5.69
C VAL A 175 -18.87 28.91 6.09
N SER A 176 -17.74 28.37 5.63
CA SER A 176 -16.41 28.94 5.94
C SER A 176 -16.26 30.38 5.43
N GLN A 177 -16.78 30.71 4.25
CA GLN A 177 -16.74 32.07 3.71
C GLN A 177 -17.58 33.04 4.54
N ILE A 178 -18.77 32.63 4.98
CA ILE A 178 -19.65 33.45 5.81
C ILE A 178 -19.01 33.72 7.18
N LEU A 179 -18.41 32.70 7.81
CA LEU A 179 -17.69 32.88 9.08
C LEU A 179 -16.47 33.81 8.93
N LEU A 180 -15.70 33.66 7.84
CA LEU A 180 -14.60 34.59 7.54
C LEU A 180 -15.09 36.01 7.26
N LYS A 181 -16.24 36.16 6.60
CA LYS A 181 -16.88 37.45 6.37
C LYS A 181 -17.27 38.08 7.70
N GLY A 182 -17.94 37.33 8.58
CA GLY A 182 -18.33 37.75 9.93
C GLY A 182 -17.15 38.22 10.78
N LYS A 183 -16.03 37.49 10.74
CA LYS A 183 -14.77 37.92 11.36
C LYS A 183 -14.26 39.25 10.81
N ARG A 184 -14.22 39.40 9.48
CA ARG A 184 -13.70 40.59 8.82
C ARG A 184 -14.48 41.87 9.19
N ILE A 185 -15.78 41.73 9.43
CA ILE A 185 -16.65 42.84 9.85
C ILE A 185 -16.74 42.99 11.38
N GLY A 186 -15.95 42.24 12.15
CA GLY A 186 -15.87 42.36 13.60
C GLY A 186 -17.07 41.81 14.38
N LEU A 187 -17.94 40.98 13.76
CA LEU A 187 -19.11 40.44 14.48
C LEU A 187 -18.75 39.37 15.51
N PHE A 188 -17.72 38.58 15.25
CA PHE A 188 -17.24 37.53 16.14
C PHE A 188 -15.82 37.09 15.76
N SER A 189 -15.12 36.47 16.71
CA SER A 189 -13.91 35.73 16.40
C SER A 189 -14.24 34.42 15.69
N TYR A 190 -13.50 34.14 14.61
CA TYR A 190 -13.50 32.84 13.96
C TYR A 190 -12.07 32.45 13.62
N GLU A 191 -11.62 31.34 14.19
CA GLU A 191 -10.40 30.69 13.79
C GLU A 191 -10.76 29.45 12.99
N ARG A 192 -10.14 29.32 11.81
CA ARG A 192 -10.33 28.14 10.98
C ARG A 192 -9.67 26.99 11.75
N LYS A 193 -10.47 26.09 12.34
CA LYS A 193 -9.96 24.89 13.02
C LYS A 193 -8.98 24.18 12.10
N GLY A 194 -7.70 24.23 12.46
CA GLY A 194 -6.60 23.87 11.58
C GLY A 194 -5.43 24.83 11.76
N ARG A 195 -4.57 24.62 12.76
CA ARG A 195 -3.32 25.37 12.86
C ARG A 195 -2.59 25.33 11.52
N ASN A 196 -2.06 26.48 11.12
CA ASN A 196 -1.20 26.54 9.95
C ASN A 196 0.05 25.70 10.26
N LEU A 197 0.43 24.83 9.33
CA LEU A 197 1.63 24.02 9.50
C LEU A 197 2.86 24.92 9.72
N LYS A 198 2.90 26.11 9.10
CA LYS A 198 3.96 27.10 9.32
C LYS A 198 4.06 27.56 10.77
N THR A 199 2.93 27.76 11.45
CA THR A 199 2.89 28.18 12.86
C THR A 199 3.36 27.04 13.75
N LEU A 200 2.84 25.83 13.53
CA LEU A 200 3.26 24.64 14.29
C LEU A 200 4.76 24.35 14.17
N LYS A 201 5.35 24.53 12.99
CA LYS A 201 6.80 24.37 12.79
C LYS A 201 7.65 25.35 13.60
N ARG A 202 7.10 26.50 14.00
CA ARG A 202 7.80 27.50 14.83
C ARG A 202 7.59 27.26 16.31
N GLU A 203 6.39 26.83 16.70
CA GLU A 203 6.01 26.61 18.10
C GLU A 203 6.50 25.26 18.64
N LEU A 204 6.60 24.25 17.79
CA LEU A 204 6.88 22.88 18.21
C LEU A 204 8.37 22.56 18.03
N THR A 205 9.02 22.05 19.07
CA THR A 205 10.36 21.47 18.96
C THR A 205 10.28 19.97 18.63
N ARG A 206 11.39 19.40 18.15
CA ARG A 206 11.47 17.98 17.78
C ARG A 206 11.20 17.09 18.99
N GLU A 207 11.75 17.45 20.13
CA GLU A 207 11.70 16.71 21.40
C GLU A 207 10.26 16.65 21.93
N VAL A 208 9.53 17.77 21.89
CA VAL A 208 8.12 17.80 22.29
C VAL A 208 7.27 16.93 21.39
N LEU A 209 7.54 16.92 20.08
CA LEU A 209 6.83 16.04 19.15
C LEU A 209 7.12 14.56 19.43
N ILE A 210 8.38 14.20 19.74
CA ILE A 210 8.77 12.83 20.09
C ILE A 210 8.08 12.40 21.38
N ASN A 211 8.12 13.21 22.44
CA ASN A 211 7.43 12.93 23.70
C ASN A 211 5.91 12.76 23.50
N ASP A 212 5.31 13.51 22.58
CA ASP A 212 3.90 13.36 22.24
C ASP A 212 3.59 12.09 21.43
N ILE A 213 4.50 11.69 20.56
CA ILE A 213 4.42 10.43 19.81
C ILE A 213 4.47 9.26 20.80
N GLU A 214 5.40 9.33 21.75
CA GLU A 214 5.61 8.34 22.80
C GLU A 214 4.45 8.30 23.80
N SER A 215 3.84 9.41 24.19
CA SER A 215 2.73 9.38 25.15
C SER A 215 1.39 8.95 24.55
N LEU A 216 1.08 9.36 23.32
CA LEU A 216 -0.26 9.16 22.73
C LEU A 216 -0.42 7.86 21.95
N PHE A 217 0.67 7.29 21.43
CA PHE A 217 0.74 6.03 20.65
C PHE A 217 -0.25 5.91 19.48
N SER A 218 -0.80 7.04 19.00
CA SER A 218 -1.88 7.08 18.00
C SER A 218 -1.82 8.35 17.15
N GLU A 219 -1.69 8.14 15.83
CA GLU A 219 -1.70 9.21 14.82
C GLU A 219 -2.95 10.10 14.95
N ILE A 220 -4.09 9.50 15.24
CA ILE A 220 -5.37 10.21 15.36
C ILE A 220 -5.36 11.13 16.57
N LYS A 221 -4.82 10.67 17.70
CA LYS A 221 -4.71 11.47 18.93
C LYS A 221 -3.74 12.63 18.76
N ILE A 222 -2.60 12.40 18.11
CA ILE A 222 -1.61 13.44 17.82
C ILE A 222 -2.22 14.48 16.85
N CYS A 223 -2.88 14.03 15.79
CA CYS A 223 -3.59 14.91 14.87
C CYS A 223 -4.65 15.76 15.58
N ALA A 224 -5.39 15.17 16.53
CA ALA A 224 -6.38 15.88 17.33
C ALA A 224 -5.73 16.92 18.27
N LYS A 225 -4.66 16.54 18.99
CA LYS A 225 -3.90 17.44 19.89
C LYS A 225 -3.43 18.70 19.17
N TYR A 226 -2.87 18.54 17.97
CA TYR A 226 -2.37 19.66 17.18
C TYR A 226 -3.40 20.29 16.23
N SER A 227 -4.65 19.79 16.23
CA SER A 227 -5.69 20.21 15.29
C SER A 227 -5.21 20.18 13.82
N ILE A 228 -4.49 19.13 13.43
CA ILE A 228 -4.01 18.91 12.06
C ILE A 228 -4.60 17.63 11.46
N ASN A 229 -4.53 17.51 10.14
CA ASN A 229 -4.88 16.27 9.45
C ASN A 229 -3.64 15.39 9.24
N LYS A 230 -3.85 14.13 8.86
CA LYS A 230 -2.79 13.14 8.63
C LYS A 230 -1.72 13.61 7.62
N LYS A 231 -2.14 14.31 6.55
CA LYS A 231 -1.21 14.84 5.54
C LYS A 231 -0.26 15.88 6.14
N LYS A 232 -0.79 16.81 6.95
CA LYS A 232 0.00 17.80 7.68
C LYS A 232 0.90 17.15 8.72
N PHE A 233 0.41 16.15 9.45
CA PHE A 233 1.22 15.41 10.43
C PHE A 233 2.42 14.71 9.77
N ARG A 234 2.23 14.02 8.63
CA ARG A 234 3.36 13.46 7.86
C ARG A 234 4.33 14.54 7.39
N SER A 235 3.82 15.71 7.00
CA SER A 235 4.68 16.84 6.65
C SER A 235 5.43 17.43 7.85
N LEU A 236 4.90 17.27 9.06
CA LEU A 236 5.54 17.67 10.31
C LEU A 236 6.66 16.69 10.66
N LEU A 237 6.42 15.37 10.56
CA LEU A 237 7.45 14.35 10.76
C LEU A 237 8.65 14.55 9.82
N ARG A 238 8.39 14.78 8.52
CA ARG A 238 9.45 15.11 7.54
C ARG A 238 10.21 16.38 7.87
N HIS A 239 9.57 17.35 8.52
CA HIS A 239 10.24 18.61 8.87
C HIS A 239 11.26 18.42 10.00
N PHE A 240 10.96 17.55 10.96
CA PHE A 240 11.85 17.21 12.08
C PHE A 240 12.73 15.98 11.80
N SER A 241 12.82 15.56 10.53
CA SER A 241 13.59 14.38 10.10
C SER A 241 13.24 13.10 10.89
N ILE A 242 11.98 12.93 11.27
CA ILE A 242 11.49 11.71 11.91
C ILE A 242 10.99 10.78 10.81
N ASP A 243 11.62 9.61 10.67
CA ASP A 243 11.17 8.63 9.69
C ASP A 243 9.76 8.13 10.03
N PHE A 244 8.90 8.04 9.02
CA PHE A 244 7.54 7.60 9.23
C PHE A 244 7.46 6.13 9.61
N LYS A 245 8.37 5.28 9.13
CA LYS A 245 8.40 3.85 9.52
C LYS A 245 8.87 3.71 10.96
N GLU A 246 9.89 4.47 11.36
CA GLU A 246 10.35 4.56 12.74
C GLU A 246 9.22 5.00 13.70
N TYR A 247 8.51 6.08 13.37
CA TYR A 247 7.30 6.51 14.10
C TYR A 247 6.24 5.39 14.21
N GLN A 248 5.97 4.67 13.12
CA GLN A 248 5.03 3.55 13.14
C GLN A 248 5.52 2.40 14.02
N ARG A 249 6.83 2.13 14.03
CA ARG A 249 7.45 1.13 14.89
C ARG A 249 7.29 1.53 16.37
N ALA A 250 7.68 2.74 16.73
CA ALA A 250 7.58 3.28 18.09
C ALA A 250 6.13 3.28 18.61
N THR A 251 5.18 3.77 17.81
CA THR A 251 3.77 3.80 18.22
C THR A 251 3.16 2.40 18.39
N ARG A 252 3.55 1.42 17.58
CA ARG A 252 3.07 0.03 17.74
C ARG A 252 3.74 -0.66 18.92
N ALA A 253 5.04 -0.49 19.10
CA ALA A 253 5.79 -0.96 20.26
C ALA A 253 5.15 -0.45 21.55
N GLY A 254 4.92 0.85 21.65
CA GLY A 254 4.30 1.48 22.79
C GLY A 254 2.86 1.03 23.10
N ARG A 255 2.06 0.67 22.08
CA ARG A 255 0.75 0.02 22.32
C ARG A 255 0.90 -1.34 22.99
N HIS A 256 1.88 -2.15 22.57
CA HIS A 256 2.13 -3.43 23.21
C HIS A 256 2.64 -3.27 24.63
N MET A 257 3.50 -2.27 24.88
CA MET A 257 3.92 -1.91 26.24
C MET A 257 2.72 -1.52 27.11
N LYS A 258 1.83 -0.64 26.63
CA LYS A 258 0.61 -0.27 27.36
C LYS A 258 -0.31 -1.46 27.64
N CYS A 259 -0.48 -2.37 26.67
CA CYS A 259 -1.26 -3.59 26.90
C CYS A 259 -0.56 -4.52 27.89
N TYR A 260 0.77 -4.59 27.86
CA TYR A 260 1.54 -5.36 28.83
C TYR A 260 1.40 -4.78 30.24
N SER A 261 1.52 -3.46 30.42
CA SER A 261 1.30 -2.80 31.72
C SER A 261 -0.07 -3.14 32.29
N LYS A 262 -1.14 -3.11 31.49
CA LYS A 262 -2.47 -3.54 31.95
C LYS A 262 -2.49 -4.99 32.44
N ILE A 263 -1.80 -5.90 31.75
CA ILE A 263 -1.69 -7.30 32.20
C ILE A 263 -0.96 -7.39 33.54
N VAL A 264 0.09 -6.57 33.73
CA VAL A 264 0.82 -6.49 34.99
C VAL A 264 -0.07 -5.93 36.11
N ASP A 265 -0.83 -4.86 35.83
CA ASP A 265 -1.79 -4.26 36.76
C ASP A 265 -2.86 -5.28 37.17
N ASP A 266 -3.39 -6.06 36.21
CA ASP A 266 -4.40 -7.09 36.45
C ASP A 266 -3.87 -8.28 37.28
N LEU A 267 -2.59 -8.62 37.14
CA LEU A 267 -1.95 -9.74 37.84
C LEU A 267 -1.32 -9.36 39.19
N GLY A 268 -0.92 -8.10 39.35
CA GLY A 268 -0.07 -7.65 40.46
C GLY A 268 1.39 -8.11 40.34
N TYR A 269 1.80 -8.75 39.25
CA TYR A 269 3.19 -9.17 38.98
C TYR A 269 3.49 -9.29 37.49
N HIS A 270 4.77 -9.34 37.13
CA HIS A 270 5.21 -9.50 35.74
C HIS A 270 4.98 -10.94 35.24
N PRO A 271 4.14 -11.16 34.20
CA PRO A 271 3.84 -12.50 33.74
C PRO A 271 5.06 -13.18 33.10
N SER A 272 5.12 -14.49 33.27
CA SER A 272 6.01 -15.39 32.53
C SER A 272 5.58 -15.50 31.06
N THR A 273 6.48 -15.98 30.21
CA THR A 273 6.17 -16.22 28.79
C THR A 273 5.12 -17.33 28.62
N THR A 274 5.03 -18.27 29.56
CA THR A 274 4.00 -19.32 29.58
C THR A 274 2.62 -18.74 29.89
N GLU A 275 2.53 -17.88 30.91
CA GLU A 275 1.26 -17.20 31.26
C GLU A 275 0.76 -16.34 30.09
N LEU A 276 1.65 -15.54 29.48
CA LEU A 276 1.29 -14.76 28.30
C LEU A 276 0.80 -15.61 27.11
N ASN A 277 1.34 -16.81 26.94
CA ASN A 277 0.93 -17.71 25.86
C ASN A 277 -0.37 -18.47 26.15
N SER A 278 -0.75 -18.63 27.42
CA SER A 278 -1.94 -19.39 27.83
C SER A 278 -3.24 -18.71 27.38
N ARG A 279 -3.30 -17.38 27.41
CA ARG A 279 -4.49 -16.60 27.03
C ARG A 279 -4.35 -15.98 25.64
N SER A 280 -5.40 -16.02 24.84
CA SER A 280 -5.36 -15.63 23.42
C SER A 280 -5.19 -14.12 23.19
N ASP A 281 -5.73 -13.30 24.10
CA ASP A 281 -5.56 -11.85 24.16
C ASP A 281 -4.13 -11.46 24.54
N TRP A 282 -3.53 -12.14 25.53
CA TRP A 282 -2.16 -11.90 25.98
C TRP A 282 -1.13 -12.38 24.97
N ARG A 283 -1.42 -13.46 24.25
CA ARG A 283 -0.56 -13.98 23.19
C ARG A 283 -0.31 -12.96 22.09
N LYS A 284 -1.30 -12.10 21.79
CA LYS A 284 -1.13 -10.98 20.82
C LYS A 284 -0.12 -9.95 21.33
N VAL A 285 -0.14 -9.65 22.65
CA VAL A 285 0.84 -8.77 23.29
C VAL A 285 2.23 -9.38 23.23
N TRP A 286 2.35 -10.67 23.56
CA TRP A 286 3.61 -11.40 23.47
C TRP A 286 4.21 -11.42 22.06
N HIS A 287 3.41 -11.72 21.04
CA HIS A 287 3.86 -11.67 19.64
C HIS A 287 4.27 -10.26 19.21
N GLY A 288 3.54 -9.25 19.69
CA GLY A 288 3.90 -7.84 19.47
C GLY A 288 5.25 -7.50 20.08
N ILE A 289 5.47 -7.87 21.34
CA ILE A 289 6.74 -7.66 22.03
C ILE A 289 7.87 -8.37 21.28
N ARG A 290 7.72 -9.65 20.97
CA ARG A 290 8.72 -10.41 20.20
C ARG A 290 9.03 -9.77 18.84
N ARG A 291 8.05 -9.16 18.17
CA ARG A 291 8.26 -8.51 16.87
C ARG A 291 9.11 -7.24 16.98
N TYR A 292 8.92 -6.44 18.04
CA TYR A 292 9.60 -5.13 18.14
C TYR A 292 10.91 -5.18 18.91
N TRP A 293 11.06 -6.12 19.86
CA TRP A 293 12.23 -6.33 20.70
C TRP A 293 13.00 -7.63 20.38
N GLU A 294 12.62 -8.33 19.30
CA GLU A 294 13.17 -9.62 18.82
C GLU A 294 12.87 -10.83 19.73
N ASN A 295 13.09 -10.69 21.03
CA ASN A 295 12.77 -11.65 22.06
C ASN A 295 12.21 -10.94 23.32
N PHE A 296 11.66 -11.74 24.25
CA PHE A 296 10.99 -11.18 25.43
C PHE A 296 11.99 -10.75 26.51
N GLU A 297 13.18 -11.35 26.51
CA GLU A 297 14.28 -11.03 27.42
C GLU A 297 14.87 -9.64 27.15
N ASN A 298 14.99 -9.23 25.89
CA ASN A 298 15.41 -7.90 25.48
C ASN A 298 14.41 -6.84 25.95
N PHE A 299 13.11 -7.11 25.76
CA PHE A 299 12.05 -6.27 26.30
C PHE A 299 12.17 -6.12 27.82
N ARG A 300 12.37 -7.23 28.54
CA ARG A 300 12.57 -7.16 29.99
C ARG A 300 13.79 -6.33 30.38
N LYS A 301 14.92 -6.52 29.68
CA LYS A 301 16.16 -5.78 29.93
C LYS A 301 15.99 -4.28 29.70
N GLU A 302 15.32 -3.89 28.62
CA GLU A 302 15.07 -2.49 28.26
C GLU A 302 14.23 -1.75 29.31
N PHE A 303 13.27 -2.44 29.93
CA PHE A 303 12.37 -1.86 30.94
C PHE A 303 12.73 -2.22 32.39
N GLY A 304 13.91 -2.82 32.64
CA GLY A 304 14.33 -3.22 33.99
C GLY A 304 13.41 -4.24 34.67
N ILE A 305 12.71 -5.08 33.90
CA ILE A 305 11.75 -6.06 34.41
C ILE A 305 12.50 -7.32 34.83
N GLU A 306 12.47 -7.66 36.12
CA GLU A 306 13.05 -8.90 36.61
C GLU A 306 12.36 -10.12 36.01
N LYS A 307 13.15 -11.16 35.70
CA LYS A 307 12.62 -12.42 35.19
C LYS A 307 11.82 -13.09 36.32
N PRO A 308 10.51 -13.36 36.14
CA PRO A 308 9.70 -13.96 37.18
C PRO A 308 10.35 -15.29 37.59
N LYS A 309 10.55 -15.47 38.90
CA LYS A 309 11.05 -16.72 39.47
C LYS A 309 10.10 -17.81 39.02
N ARG A 310 10.58 -18.73 38.16
CA ARG A 310 9.75 -19.85 37.72
C ARG A 310 9.34 -20.63 38.96
N LYS A 311 8.05 -20.58 39.31
CA LYS A 311 7.46 -21.58 40.20
C LYS A 311 7.55 -22.91 39.44
N MET A 312 8.58 -23.69 39.69
CA MET A 312 8.59 -25.09 39.26
C MET A 312 7.41 -25.74 39.98
N SER A 313 6.55 -26.43 39.24
CA SER A 313 5.52 -27.23 39.90
C SER A 313 6.21 -28.25 40.80
N GLU A 314 5.58 -28.55 41.94
CA GLU A 314 6.10 -29.52 42.91
C GLU A 314 6.44 -30.86 42.25
N LYS A 315 5.56 -31.33 41.35
CA LYS A 315 5.80 -32.52 40.51
C LYS A 315 7.04 -32.41 39.61
N LEU A 316 7.35 -31.23 39.07
CA LEU A 316 8.55 -31.03 38.25
C LEU A 316 9.81 -30.98 39.13
N LEU A 317 9.71 -30.38 40.31
CA LEU A 317 10.79 -30.34 41.29
C LEU A 317 11.13 -31.77 41.75
N GLU A 318 10.13 -32.57 42.13
CA GLU A 318 10.30 -33.99 42.47
C GLU A 318 10.93 -34.79 41.34
N ARG A 319 10.47 -34.61 40.09
CA ARG A 319 11.07 -35.26 38.92
C ARG A 319 12.53 -34.88 38.73
N ASN A 320 12.86 -33.60 38.94
CA ASN A 320 14.24 -33.13 38.83
C ASN A 320 15.11 -33.69 39.97
N ILE A 321 14.60 -33.75 41.19
CA ILE A 321 15.30 -34.37 42.33
C ILE A 321 15.53 -35.85 42.05
N LYS A 322 14.51 -36.60 41.64
CA LYS A 322 14.64 -38.02 41.26
C LYS A 322 15.63 -38.22 40.11
N ALA A 323 15.57 -37.37 39.07
CA ALA A 323 16.53 -37.44 37.97
C ALA A 323 17.97 -37.12 38.41
N LYS A 324 18.16 -36.17 39.32
CA LYS A 324 19.47 -35.82 39.88
C LYS A 324 20.01 -36.96 40.74
N SER A 325 19.19 -37.53 41.62
CA SER A 325 19.55 -38.69 42.45
C SER A 325 19.93 -39.89 41.59
N ARG A 326 19.11 -40.21 40.57
CA ARG A 326 19.41 -41.28 39.62
C ARG A 326 20.73 -41.04 38.89
N ARG A 327 20.98 -39.81 38.43
CA ARG A 327 22.24 -39.48 37.74
C ARG A 327 23.45 -39.67 38.65
N SER A 328 23.36 -39.29 39.92
CA SER A 328 24.41 -39.57 40.89
C SER A 328 24.69 -41.07 40.96
N GLN A 329 23.64 -41.89 41.16
CA GLN A 329 23.78 -43.34 41.24
C GLN A 329 24.39 -43.97 39.97
N ILE A 330 24.02 -43.48 38.77
CA ILE A 330 24.66 -43.93 37.52
C ILE A 330 26.14 -43.59 37.53
N LEU A 331 26.50 -42.36 37.92
CA LEU A 331 27.89 -41.91 37.94
C LEU A 331 28.73 -42.68 38.97
N ASP A 332 28.16 -42.97 40.14
CA ASP A 332 28.80 -43.75 41.21
C ASP A 332 29.05 -45.19 40.75
N LEU A 333 28.05 -45.86 40.16
CA LEU A 333 28.21 -47.21 39.59
C LEU A 333 29.26 -47.26 38.47
N LEU A 334 29.34 -46.22 37.64
CA LEU A 334 30.35 -46.13 36.58
C LEU A 334 31.76 -45.98 37.16
N LYS A 335 31.92 -45.17 38.22
CA LYS A 335 33.20 -44.97 38.90
C LYS A 335 33.66 -46.22 39.66
N GLU A 336 32.75 -46.87 40.40
CA GLU A 336 33.03 -48.10 41.14
C GLU A 336 33.48 -49.25 40.23
N SER A 337 32.94 -49.29 39.01
CA SER A 337 33.25 -50.34 38.04
C SER A 337 34.41 -49.98 37.11
N SER A 338 35.16 -48.90 37.38
CA SER A 338 36.20 -48.35 36.51
C SER A 338 35.75 -48.19 35.04
N GLY A 339 34.47 -47.89 34.82
CA GLY A 339 33.91 -47.72 33.48
C GLY A 339 33.56 -49.00 32.70
N HIS A 340 33.73 -50.19 33.31
CA HIS A 340 33.58 -51.48 32.63
C HIS A 340 32.20 -52.14 32.76
N ILE A 341 31.29 -51.59 33.55
CA ILE A 341 29.96 -52.16 33.77
C ILE A 341 29.10 -52.04 32.48
N PRO A 342 28.48 -53.13 32.00
CA PRO A 342 27.53 -53.06 30.88
C PRO A 342 26.33 -52.18 31.25
N TYR A 343 25.90 -51.31 30.33
CA TYR A 343 24.76 -50.43 30.60
C TYR A 343 23.45 -51.17 30.85
N LYS A 344 23.31 -52.37 30.30
CA LYS A 344 22.18 -53.26 30.60
C LYS A 344 22.14 -53.64 32.08
N GLU A 345 23.30 -53.81 32.71
CA GLU A 345 23.40 -54.09 34.14
C GLU A 345 23.02 -52.86 34.97
N ILE A 346 23.51 -51.66 34.62
CA ILE A 346 23.06 -50.40 35.26
C ILE A 346 21.54 -50.23 35.12
N SER A 347 20.99 -50.54 33.94
CA SER A 347 19.56 -50.47 33.62
C SER A 347 18.73 -51.34 34.56
N LEU A 348 19.18 -52.59 34.77
CA LEU A 348 18.55 -53.54 35.67
C LEU A 348 18.68 -53.10 37.14
N LYS A 349 19.88 -52.71 37.59
CA LYS A 349 20.13 -52.28 38.99
C LYS A 349 19.29 -51.06 39.40
N LEU A 350 19.14 -50.09 38.51
CA LEU A 350 18.43 -48.83 38.82
C LEU A 350 16.95 -48.84 38.37
N GLY A 351 16.46 -49.91 37.75
CA GLY A 351 15.09 -49.99 37.24
C GLY A 351 14.75 -48.92 36.20
N VAL A 352 15.73 -48.51 35.38
CA VAL A 352 15.59 -47.42 34.39
C VAL A 352 15.83 -47.96 32.99
N SER A 353 15.21 -47.36 31.98
CA SER A 353 15.39 -47.83 30.60
C SER A 353 16.82 -47.60 30.09
N LEU A 354 17.29 -48.50 29.23
CA LEU A 354 18.62 -48.42 28.64
C LEU A 354 18.84 -47.09 27.88
N ASN A 355 17.82 -46.59 27.17
CA ASN A 355 17.85 -45.28 26.51
C ASN A 355 18.06 -44.12 27.48
N GLN A 356 17.48 -44.19 28.68
CA GLN A 356 17.66 -43.15 29.69
C GLN A 356 19.11 -43.12 30.19
N ILE A 357 19.74 -44.29 30.35
CA ILE A 357 21.16 -44.40 30.70
C ILE A 357 22.04 -43.82 29.60
N TYR A 358 21.82 -44.20 28.34
CA TYR A 358 22.57 -43.62 27.21
C TYR A 358 22.48 -42.09 27.17
N ASN A 359 21.29 -41.53 27.41
CA ASN A 359 21.08 -40.08 27.44
C ASN A 359 21.79 -39.39 28.62
N ASP A 360 21.74 -40.00 29.80
CA ASP A 360 22.39 -39.46 31.00
C ASP A 360 23.93 -39.56 30.87
N ILE A 361 24.47 -40.63 30.27
CA ILE A 361 25.91 -40.77 29.95
C ILE A 361 26.38 -39.76 28.91
N ALA A 362 25.63 -39.59 27.81
CA ALA A 362 25.95 -38.58 26.80
C ALA A 362 25.97 -37.17 27.40
N ARG A 363 25.12 -36.90 28.40
CA ARG A 363 25.13 -35.65 29.16
C ARG A 363 26.39 -35.53 30.02
N PHE A 364 26.78 -36.57 30.76
CA PHE A 364 28.02 -36.55 31.56
C PHE A 364 29.26 -36.27 30.71
N ARG A 365 29.35 -36.84 29.50
CA ARG A 365 30.43 -36.51 28.54
C ARG A 365 30.44 -35.04 28.17
N LYS A 366 29.26 -34.48 27.86
CA LYS A 366 29.14 -33.06 27.51
C LYS A 366 29.50 -32.14 28.68
N GLU A 367 29.23 -32.58 29.90
CA GLU A 367 29.55 -31.86 31.14
C GLU A 367 31.01 -32.10 31.60
N GLY A 368 31.79 -32.94 30.91
CA GLY A 368 33.17 -33.26 31.26
C GLY A 368 33.32 -34.15 32.50
N MET A 369 32.22 -34.78 32.95
CA MET A 369 32.21 -35.65 34.13
C MET A 369 32.70 -37.08 33.84
N LEU A 370 32.75 -37.47 32.57
CA LEU A 370 33.28 -38.75 32.10
C LEU A 370 34.19 -38.48 30.90
N THR A 371 35.37 -39.09 30.89
CA THR A 371 36.27 -39.08 29.74
C THR A 371 35.91 -40.20 28.77
N ASP A 372 36.42 -40.14 27.53
CA ASP A 372 36.20 -41.21 26.55
C ASP A 372 36.84 -42.55 26.97
N PHE A 373 37.80 -42.53 27.91
CA PHE A 373 38.47 -43.71 28.45
C PHE A 373 37.62 -44.46 29.49
N ASP A 374 36.78 -43.74 30.24
CA ASP A 374 35.96 -44.27 31.35
C ASP A 374 34.77 -45.12 30.89
N ILE A 375 34.70 -45.45 29.60
CA ILE A 375 33.57 -46.16 29.01
C ILE A 375 34.09 -47.19 28.02
N ARG A 376 34.70 -48.24 28.58
CA ARG A 376 34.94 -49.49 27.87
C ARG A 376 33.87 -50.49 28.30
N THR A 377 32.64 -50.28 27.83
CA THR A 377 31.60 -51.28 28.02
C THR A 377 31.99 -52.55 27.24
N ARG A 378 31.75 -53.72 27.82
CA ARG A 378 31.91 -55.02 27.10
C ARG A 378 31.16 -55.06 25.75
N ASP A 379 30.04 -54.33 25.62
CA ASP A 379 29.31 -54.17 24.35
C ASP A 379 30.14 -53.45 23.27
N TYR A 380 31.03 -52.54 23.66
CA TYR A 380 31.96 -51.88 22.73
C TYR A 380 33.01 -52.87 22.22
N ASN A 381 33.49 -53.79 23.07
CA ASN A 381 34.41 -54.84 22.64
C ASN A 381 33.75 -55.80 21.64
N GLU A 382 32.48 -56.16 21.81
CA GLU A 382 31.78 -57.02 20.84
C GLU A 382 31.53 -56.29 19.50
N ILE A 383 31.22 -54.99 19.54
CA ILE A 383 31.08 -54.15 18.35
C ILE A 383 32.42 -54.00 17.64
N ASP A 384 33.50 -53.75 18.36
CA ASP A 384 34.83 -53.58 17.79
C ASP A 384 35.42 -54.91 17.31
N GLU A 385 35.10 -56.03 17.95
CA GLU A 385 35.44 -57.37 17.47
C GLU A 385 34.69 -57.70 16.17
N LYS A 386 33.39 -57.38 16.08
CA LYS A 386 32.61 -57.53 14.83
C LYS A 386 33.12 -56.60 13.74
N LYS A 387 33.44 -55.34 14.05
CA LYS A 387 34.07 -54.41 13.10
C LYS A 387 35.44 -54.92 12.65
N PHE A 388 36.24 -55.47 13.56
CA PHE A 388 37.56 -56.01 13.25
C PHE A 388 37.45 -57.23 12.34
N LYS A 389 36.54 -58.17 12.63
CA LYS A 389 36.25 -59.32 11.75
C LYS A 389 35.80 -58.87 10.35
N ILE A 390 34.92 -57.87 10.27
CA ILE A 390 34.53 -57.27 8.98
C ILE A 390 35.73 -56.66 8.27
N PHE A 391 36.56 -55.91 8.98
CA PHE A 391 37.76 -55.29 8.43
C PHE A 391 38.75 -56.33 7.90
N SER A 392 39.01 -57.40 8.64
CA SER A 392 39.88 -58.51 8.21
C SER A 392 39.34 -59.21 6.97
N LEU A 393 38.05 -59.56 6.94
CA LEU A 393 37.42 -60.18 5.77
C LEU A 393 37.51 -59.30 4.51
N ILE A 394 37.37 -57.99 4.68
CA ILE A 394 37.52 -57.01 3.59
C ILE A 394 38.96 -56.92 3.09
N LYS A 395 39.92 -56.93 4.01
CA LYS A 395 41.35 -56.80 3.71
C LYS A 395 41.89 -58.07 3.04
N GLU A 396 41.43 -59.23 3.50
CA GLU A 396 41.80 -60.55 2.96
C GLU A 396 41.16 -60.79 1.59
N ASN A 397 39.95 -60.26 1.36
CA ASN A 397 39.25 -60.40 0.09
C ASN A 397 38.65 -59.06 -0.37
N ASN A 398 39.42 -58.31 -1.16
CA ASN A 398 39.04 -57.01 -1.70
C ASN A 398 37.73 -57.00 -2.53
N ALA A 399 37.23 -58.16 -2.93
CA ALA A 399 36.02 -58.32 -3.74
C ALA A 399 34.83 -58.99 -3.00
N ILE A 400 34.96 -59.30 -1.70
CA ILE A 400 33.88 -59.93 -0.92
C ILE A 400 32.63 -59.04 -0.91
N SER A 401 31.44 -59.61 -1.07
CA SER A 401 30.18 -58.85 -1.03
C SER A 401 29.67 -58.61 0.40
N ILE A 402 28.79 -57.61 0.58
CA ILE A 402 28.18 -57.33 1.90
C ILE A 402 27.32 -58.52 2.34
N GLU A 403 26.66 -59.17 1.38
CA GLU A 403 25.84 -60.36 1.58
C GLU A 403 26.68 -61.55 2.06
N GLU A 404 27.89 -61.75 1.53
CA GLU A 404 28.82 -62.78 1.98
C GLU A 404 29.36 -62.48 3.39
N ILE A 405 29.79 -61.24 3.67
CA ILE A 405 30.21 -60.83 5.02
C ILE A 405 29.05 -61.03 6.02
N SER A 406 27.83 -60.64 5.63
CA SER A 406 26.61 -60.79 6.42
C SER A 406 26.34 -62.26 6.75
N LYS A 407 26.46 -63.15 5.77
CA LYS A 407 26.28 -64.60 5.94
C LYS A 407 27.38 -65.22 6.82
N GLN A 408 28.65 -64.87 6.59
CA GLN A 408 29.78 -65.40 7.36
C GLN A 408 29.74 -65.00 8.84
N LEU A 409 29.27 -63.78 9.14
CA LEU A 409 29.24 -63.26 10.51
C LEU A 409 27.89 -63.42 11.20
N GLY A 410 26.86 -63.94 10.52
CA GLY A 410 25.50 -64.04 11.06
C GLY A 410 24.88 -62.66 11.39
N LEU A 411 25.28 -61.61 10.67
CA LEU A 411 24.82 -60.23 10.90
C LEU A 411 23.87 -59.81 9.79
N GLY A 412 22.89 -58.93 10.05
CA GLY A 412 22.08 -58.36 8.98
C GLY A 412 22.90 -57.43 8.07
N CYS A 413 22.64 -57.43 6.76
CA CYS A 413 23.38 -56.59 5.77
C CYS A 413 23.42 -55.10 6.14
N GLY A 414 22.36 -54.59 6.78
CA GLY A 414 22.32 -53.20 7.25
C GLY A 414 23.32 -52.89 8.37
N VAL A 415 23.55 -53.85 9.27
CA VAL A 415 24.52 -53.74 10.38
C VAL A 415 25.94 -53.78 9.83
N VAL A 416 26.22 -54.74 8.93
CA VAL A 416 27.50 -54.84 8.22
C VAL A 416 27.81 -53.54 7.48
N TYR A 417 26.84 -53.01 6.73
CA TYR A 417 26.99 -51.73 6.04
C TYR A 417 27.28 -50.56 6.99
N GLY A 418 26.63 -50.54 8.15
CA GLY A 418 26.88 -49.56 9.21
C GLY A 418 28.33 -49.63 9.74
N TYR A 419 28.84 -50.83 9.98
CA TYR A 419 30.22 -51.04 10.42
C TYR A 419 31.25 -50.65 9.36
N ILE A 420 31.06 -51.03 8.10
CA ILE A 420 31.93 -50.61 6.99
C ILE A 420 31.97 -49.08 6.88
N ARG A 421 30.81 -48.42 6.99
CA ARG A 421 30.72 -46.95 6.97
C ARG A 421 31.50 -46.32 8.12
N ASN A 422 31.45 -46.91 9.32
CA ASN A 422 32.21 -46.42 10.46
C ASN A 422 33.71 -46.62 10.28
N LEU A 423 34.14 -47.79 9.79
CA LEU A 423 35.55 -48.07 9.47
C LEU A 423 36.12 -47.09 8.43
N ARG A 424 35.32 -46.64 7.46
CA ARG A 424 35.72 -45.57 6.52
C ARG A 424 35.87 -44.22 7.20
N LYS A 425 34.91 -43.84 8.06
CA LYS A 425 35.02 -42.59 8.84
C LYS A 425 36.24 -42.59 9.77
N GLU A 426 36.61 -43.76 10.28
CA GLU A 426 37.80 -43.98 11.10
C GLU A 426 39.09 -44.01 10.26
N GLY A 427 39.03 -43.89 8.92
CA GLY A 427 40.19 -43.93 8.02
C GLY A 427 40.83 -45.31 7.84
N LYS A 428 40.23 -46.36 8.41
CA LYS A 428 40.76 -47.74 8.33
C LYS A 428 40.51 -48.37 6.95
N LEU A 429 39.42 -47.98 6.29
CA LEU A 429 39.10 -48.40 4.92
C LEU A 429 39.20 -47.20 3.97
N SER A 430 39.96 -47.36 2.89
CA SER A 430 40.07 -46.38 1.82
C SER A 430 38.75 -46.22 1.08
N ASP A 431 38.39 -44.98 0.70
CA ASP A 431 37.21 -44.72 -0.14
C ASP A 431 37.28 -45.41 -1.50
N ALA A 432 38.48 -45.81 -1.95
CA ALA A 432 38.72 -46.51 -3.21
C ALA A 432 38.38 -48.02 -3.17
N THR A 433 38.07 -48.60 -2.00
CA THR A 433 37.52 -49.99 -1.88
C THR A 433 36.07 -50.04 -2.37
N THR A 434 35.88 -49.75 -3.65
CA THR A 434 34.60 -49.42 -4.29
C THR A 434 34.05 -50.59 -5.10
N TYR A 435 34.18 -51.82 -4.62
CA TYR A 435 33.63 -52.97 -5.36
C TYR A 435 32.90 -53.99 -4.49
N TYR A 436 31.99 -53.50 -3.64
CA TYR A 436 30.92 -54.35 -3.12
C TYR A 436 29.78 -54.35 -4.15
N LYS A 437 29.69 -55.39 -4.98
CA LYS A 437 28.61 -55.62 -5.97
C LYS A 437 27.27 -55.77 -5.26
N LYS A 438 26.68 -54.62 -4.93
CA LYS A 438 25.32 -54.47 -4.45
C LYS A 438 24.39 -54.78 -5.62
N SER A 439 23.85 -56.00 -5.64
CA SER A 439 22.76 -56.52 -6.49
C SER A 439 22.20 -55.54 -7.55
N LEU A 440 22.39 -55.90 -8.83
CA LEU A 440 21.77 -55.36 -10.05
C LEU A 440 20.49 -54.51 -9.88
N ARG A 441 20.65 -53.24 -9.50
CA ARG A 441 19.75 -52.14 -9.84
C ARG A 441 20.62 -51.11 -10.53
N ILE A 442 20.22 -50.60 -11.69
CA ILE A 442 20.97 -49.63 -12.50
C ILE A 442 21.33 -48.39 -11.64
N ARG A 443 22.47 -48.49 -10.97
CA ARG A 443 23.29 -47.37 -10.49
C ARG A 443 24.46 -47.23 -11.44
N GLY A 444 24.17 -47.19 -12.74
CA GLY A 444 25.01 -46.45 -13.64
C GLY A 444 25.23 -45.03 -13.11
N SER A 445 26.31 -44.40 -13.55
CA SER A 445 26.57 -42.98 -13.28
C SER A 445 25.30 -42.15 -13.50
N GLY A 446 25.20 -40.98 -12.86
CA GLY A 446 24.04 -40.10 -13.06
C GLY A 446 23.72 -39.88 -14.55
N GLU A 447 24.75 -39.92 -15.40
CA GLU A 447 24.67 -39.76 -16.85
C GLU A 447 24.13 -40.99 -17.59
N GLU A 448 24.56 -42.21 -17.25
CA GLU A 448 24.00 -43.44 -17.83
C GLU A 448 22.50 -43.56 -17.56
N ARG A 449 22.06 -43.18 -16.36
CA ARG A 449 20.63 -43.18 -16.04
C ARG A 449 19.87 -42.13 -16.85
N LYS A 450 20.45 -40.95 -17.06
CA LYS A 450 19.85 -39.93 -17.93
C LYS A 450 19.74 -40.43 -19.37
N LEU A 451 20.79 -41.04 -19.91
CA LEU A 451 20.79 -41.60 -21.27
C LEU A 451 19.75 -42.70 -21.43
N ALA A 452 19.66 -43.63 -20.47
CA ALA A 452 18.64 -44.68 -20.49
C ALA A 452 17.20 -44.12 -20.45
N VAL A 453 16.97 -43.10 -19.62
CA VAL A 453 15.67 -42.39 -19.57
C VAL A 453 15.41 -41.67 -20.90
N LEU A 454 16.40 -41.00 -21.48
CA LEU A 454 16.28 -40.27 -22.74
C LEU A 454 15.96 -41.21 -23.91
N ASN A 455 16.62 -42.35 -23.99
CA ASN A 455 16.40 -43.34 -25.06
C ASN A 455 14.98 -43.91 -24.99
N LEU A 456 14.52 -44.30 -23.80
CA LEU A 456 13.15 -44.81 -23.61
C LEU A 456 12.07 -43.78 -23.99
N ILE A 457 12.35 -42.49 -23.79
CA ILE A 457 11.45 -41.40 -24.18
C ILE A 457 11.46 -41.19 -25.71
N LYS A 458 12.63 -41.28 -26.35
CA LYS A 458 12.74 -41.16 -27.80
C LYS A 458 12.08 -42.34 -28.53
N GLU A 459 12.15 -43.53 -27.95
CA GLU A 459 11.50 -44.74 -28.47
C GLU A 459 9.96 -44.68 -28.36
N ASN A 460 9.44 -44.01 -27.33
CA ASN A 460 7.99 -43.86 -27.13
C ASN A 460 7.69 -42.53 -26.44
N ASP A 461 7.21 -41.55 -27.20
CA ASP A 461 6.87 -40.20 -26.74
C ASP A 461 5.67 -40.16 -25.77
N THR A 462 4.92 -41.27 -25.66
CA THR A 462 3.80 -41.43 -24.72
C THR A 462 4.16 -42.16 -23.44
N ILE A 463 5.41 -42.63 -23.28
CA ILE A 463 5.82 -43.43 -22.12
C ILE A 463 5.74 -42.63 -20.82
N THR A 464 5.17 -43.24 -19.78
CA THR A 464 5.02 -42.61 -18.48
C THR A 464 6.24 -42.83 -17.59
N ALA A 465 6.47 -41.92 -16.64
CA ALA A 465 7.56 -42.07 -15.66
C ALA A 465 7.45 -43.36 -14.81
N VAL A 466 6.24 -43.93 -14.67
CA VAL A 466 6.00 -45.19 -13.97
C VAL A 466 6.50 -46.37 -14.80
N GLU A 467 6.20 -46.38 -16.10
CA GLU A 467 6.67 -47.41 -17.03
C GLU A 467 8.19 -47.35 -17.19
N ILE A 468 8.78 -46.16 -17.29
CA ILE A 468 10.24 -45.99 -17.29
C ILE A 468 10.84 -46.52 -15.96
N ALA A 469 10.24 -46.18 -14.83
CA ALA A 469 10.71 -46.64 -13.52
C ALA A 469 10.69 -48.16 -13.39
N ALA A 470 9.63 -48.80 -13.91
CA ALA A 470 9.50 -50.25 -13.97
C ALA A 470 10.56 -50.88 -14.90
N LYS A 471 10.71 -50.36 -16.13
CA LYS A 471 11.71 -50.83 -17.11
C LYS A 471 13.15 -50.71 -16.59
N LEU A 472 13.46 -49.63 -15.87
CA LEU A 472 14.81 -49.38 -15.34
C LEU A 472 15.06 -49.96 -13.94
N GLY A 473 14.05 -50.53 -13.28
CA GLY A 473 14.17 -51.03 -11.90
C GLY A 473 14.53 -49.96 -10.87
N VAL A 474 14.10 -48.69 -11.10
CA VAL A 474 14.40 -47.55 -10.23
C VAL A 474 13.13 -46.95 -9.61
N HIS A 475 13.27 -46.23 -8.51
CA HIS A 475 12.13 -45.51 -7.93
C HIS A 475 11.73 -44.34 -8.83
N ARG A 476 10.42 -44.10 -9.01
CA ARG A 476 9.85 -43.02 -9.84
C ARG A 476 10.46 -41.64 -9.62
N SER A 477 10.86 -41.30 -8.39
CA SER A 477 11.49 -40.01 -8.09
C SER A 477 12.80 -39.82 -8.82
N ARG A 478 13.56 -40.89 -9.04
CA ARG A 478 14.84 -40.86 -9.78
C ARG A 478 14.63 -40.65 -11.28
N VAL A 479 13.53 -41.17 -11.82
CA VAL A 479 13.12 -40.86 -13.19
C VAL A 479 12.80 -39.36 -13.30
N TYR A 480 11.97 -38.81 -12.40
CA TYR A 480 11.67 -37.37 -12.41
C TYR A 480 12.91 -36.48 -12.25
N GLU A 481 13.85 -36.87 -11.39
CA GLU A 481 15.14 -36.18 -11.28
C GLU A 481 15.88 -36.16 -12.63
N ALA A 482 16.10 -37.33 -13.24
CA ALA A 482 16.81 -37.46 -14.52
C ALA A 482 16.16 -36.64 -15.64
N VAL A 483 14.83 -36.68 -15.71
CA VAL A 483 14.00 -35.91 -16.63
C VAL A 483 14.20 -34.41 -16.47
N ASN A 484 14.10 -33.91 -15.23
CA ASN A 484 14.27 -32.50 -14.95
C ASN A 484 15.69 -32.03 -15.30
N TYR A 485 16.70 -32.89 -15.11
CA TYR A 485 18.07 -32.62 -15.57
C TYR A 485 18.17 -32.54 -17.09
N LEU A 486 17.64 -33.53 -17.82
CA LEU A 486 17.63 -33.55 -19.28
C LEU A 486 16.91 -32.33 -19.89
N CYS A 487 15.82 -31.85 -19.26
CA CYS A 487 15.14 -30.62 -19.68
C CYS A 487 15.95 -29.35 -19.39
N ARG A 488 16.79 -29.34 -18.34
CA ARG A 488 17.71 -28.20 -18.09
C ARG A 488 18.87 -28.18 -19.09
N GLU A 489 19.32 -29.35 -19.52
CA GLU A 489 20.35 -29.53 -20.55
C GLU A 489 19.83 -29.26 -21.98
N GLY A 490 18.53 -28.99 -22.16
CA GLY A 490 17.92 -28.80 -23.48
C GLY A 490 17.81 -30.08 -24.33
N ARG A 491 18.11 -31.25 -23.74
CA ARG A 491 18.00 -32.57 -24.41
C ARG A 491 16.57 -33.09 -24.48
N LEU A 492 15.68 -32.52 -23.68
CA LEU A 492 14.24 -32.74 -23.70
C LEU A 492 13.53 -31.38 -23.65
N ILE A 493 12.39 -31.27 -24.32
CA ILE A 493 11.61 -30.03 -24.36
C ILE A 493 11.04 -29.66 -22.97
N GLU A 494 10.46 -28.47 -22.82
CA GLU A 494 10.07 -27.98 -21.49
C GLU A 494 8.69 -28.46 -21.03
N SER A 495 7.81 -28.86 -21.96
CA SER A 495 6.58 -29.63 -21.65
C SER A 495 6.87 -30.97 -20.98
N TYR A 496 8.17 -31.27 -20.93
CA TYR A 496 8.79 -32.46 -20.46
C TYR A 496 9.25 -32.34 -18.96
N LYS A 497 9.24 -31.11 -18.40
CA LYS A 497 9.41 -30.87 -16.95
C LYS A 497 8.16 -31.23 -16.14
N ALA A 498 8.38 -31.61 -14.89
CA ALA A 498 7.32 -32.12 -14.04
C ALA A 498 6.09 -31.18 -13.91
N PRO A 499 4.88 -31.77 -13.85
CA PRO A 499 4.64 -33.20 -13.84
C PRO A 499 4.15 -33.65 -15.21
N TRP A 500 4.98 -33.50 -16.24
CA TRP A 500 5.03 -34.28 -17.48
C TRP A 500 3.88 -35.28 -17.72
N LYS A 501 2.72 -34.70 -18.02
CA LYS A 501 1.39 -35.34 -18.12
C LYS A 501 0.95 -36.14 -16.88
N ARG A 502 0.73 -35.43 -15.77
CA ARG A 502 -0.47 -35.74 -14.96
C ARG A 502 -1.63 -35.64 -15.93
N ARG A 503 -2.19 -36.79 -16.33
CA ARG A 503 -3.47 -36.80 -17.04
C ARG A 503 -4.37 -35.78 -16.36
N THR A 504 -4.89 -34.82 -17.11
CA THR A 504 -5.78 -33.80 -16.54
C THR A 504 -6.93 -34.51 -15.83
N PRO A 505 -7.59 -33.87 -14.85
CA PRO A 505 -8.77 -34.46 -14.24
C PRO A 505 -9.78 -34.97 -15.28
N ASP A 506 -9.92 -34.26 -16.40
CA ASP A 506 -10.79 -34.65 -17.51
C ASP A 506 -10.26 -35.85 -18.32
N GLU A 507 -8.97 -35.93 -18.62
CA GLU A 507 -8.37 -37.10 -19.29
C GLU A 507 -8.48 -38.37 -18.43
N ARG A 508 -8.30 -38.25 -17.11
CA ARG A 508 -8.51 -39.38 -16.17
C ARG A 508 -9.97 -39.77 -16.10
N LYS A 509 -10.87 -38.79 -16.05
CA LYS A 509 -12.32 -39.00 -16.06
C LYS A 509 -12.78 -39.67 -17.36
N ASN A 510 -12.22 -39.30 -18.51
CA ASN A 510 -12.48 -39.92 -19.81
C ASN A 510 -11.90 -41.33 -19.92
N THR A 511 -10.69 -41.56 -19.40
CA THR A 511 -10.11 -42.93 -19.31
C THR A 511 -11.04 -43.82 -18.50
N LEU A 512 -11.49 -43.34 -17.34
CA LEU A 512 -12.41 -44.06 -16.46
C LEU A 512 -13.75 -44.34 -17.15
N LEU A 513 -14.32 -43.34 -17.85
CA LEU A 513 -15.57 -43.50 -18.61
C LEU A 513 -15.45 -44.57 -19.70
N ASN A 514 -14.35 -44.55 -20.46
CA ASN A 514 -14.09 -45.56 -21.50
C ASN A 514 -13.92 -46.96 -20.91
N PHE A 515 -13.32 -47.07 -19.72
CA PHE A 515 -13.19 -48.33 -19.00
C PHE A 515 -14.55 -48.87 -18.56
N ILE A 516 -15.37 -48.02 -17.91
CA ILE A 516 -16.72 -48.38 -17.43
C ILE A 516 -17.61 -48.84 -18.59
N ARG A 517 -17.54 -48.17 -19.75
CA ARG A 517 -18.32 -48.56 -20.94
C ARG A 517 -17.94 -49.91 -21.54
N LYS A 518 -16.72 -50.38 -21.30
CA LYS A 518 -16.20 -51.67 -21.83
C LYS A 518 -16.32 -52.82 -20.84
N SER A 519 -16.67 -52.55 -19.58
CA SER A 519 -16.64 -53.53 -18.51
C SER A 519 -18.04 -53.74 -17.93
N ASP A 520 -18.48 -54.99 -17.85
CA ASP A 520 -19.80 -55.35 -17.32
C ASP A 520 -19.87 -55.26 -15.79
N THR A 521 -18.73 -55.03 -15.12
CA THR A 521 -18.64 -54.99 -13.64
C THR A 521 -17.87 -53.76 -13.15
N LEU A 522 -18.36 -53.16 -12.07
CA LEU A 522 -17.82 -51.95 -11.44
C LEU A 522 -16.91 -52.28 -10.24
N ASP A 523 -15.92 -53.15 -10.42
CA ASP A 523 -14.89 -53.39 -9.39
C ASP A 523 -13.85 -52.26 -9.38
N ILE A 524 -13.94 -51.40 -8.35
CA ILE A 524 -13.11 -50.21 -8.20
C ILE A 524 -11.62 -50.55 -7.99
N GLN A 525 -11.30 -51.68 -7.35
CA GLN A 525 -9.91 -52.09 -7.14
C GLN A 525 -9.28 -52.52 -8.47
N ARG A 526 -10.02 -53.28 -9.27
CA ARG A 526 -9.62 -53.67 -10.63
C ARG A 526 -9.43 -52.44 -11.53
N ILE A 527 -10.39 -51.51 -11.52
CA ILE A 527 -10.29 -50.25 -12.28
C ILE A 527 -9.04 -49.47 -11.86
N SER A 528 -8.74 -49.38 -10.56
CA SER A 528 -7.56 -48.66 -10.06
C SER A 528 -6.27 -49.25 -10.57
N LYS A 529 -6.17 -50.59 -10.56
CA LYS A 529 -5.01 -51.33 -11.05
C LYS A 529 -4.81 -51.16 -12.56
N GLU A 530 -5.88 -51.26 -13.35
CA GLU A 530 -5.80 -51.22 -14.82
C GLU A 530 -5.66 -49.79 -15.38
N THR A 531 -6.30 -48.80 -14.75
CA THR A 531 -6.25 -47.40 -15.23
C THR A 531 -5.12 -46.57 -14.61
N GLY A 532 -4.51 -47.06 -13.52
CA GLY A 532 -3.53 -46.31 -12.72
C GLY A 532 -4.12 -45.11 -11.97
N ILE A 533 -5.45 -44.99 -11.89
CA ILE A 533 -6.13 -43.91 -11.17
C ILE A 533 -6.29 -44.33 -9.70
N PRO A 534 -5.91 -43.51 -8.71
CA PRO A 534 -6.09 -43.85 -7.30
C PRO A 534 -7.56 -44.08 -6.96
N VAL A 535 -7.86 -45.10 -6.15
CA VAL A 535 -9.22 -45.48 -5.68
C VAL A 535 -10.05 -44.25 -5.25
N VAL A 536 -9.46 -43.37 -4.42
CA VAL A 536 -10.14 -42.15 -3.93
C VAL A 536 -10.56 -41.21 -5.07
N SER A 537 -9.78 -41.14 -6.15
CA SER A 537 -10.09 -40.32 -7.31
C SER A 537 -11.14 -40.98 -8.22
N ILE A 538 -11.17 -42.31 -8.30
CA ILE A 538 -12.21 -43.06 -9.03
C ILE A 538 -13.60 -42.75 -8.44
N TYR A 539 -13.77 -42.86 -7.11
CA TYR A 539 -15.04 -42.50 -6.47
C TYR A 539 -15.48 -41.05 -6.78
N ARG A 540 -14.53 -40.11 -6.79
CA ARG A 540 -14.80 -38.71 -7.11
C ARG A 540 -15.25 -38.54 -8.56
N TYR A 541 -14.58 -39.20 -9.50
CA TYR A 541 -14.91 -39.12 -10.92
C TYR A 541 -16.21 -39.84 -11.27
N ILE A 542 -16.51 -40.99 -10.65
CA ILE A 542 -17.83 -41.64 -10.77
C ILE A 542 -18.94 -40.68 -10.33
N ARG A 543 -18.75 -40.00 -9.19
CA ARG A 543 -19.73 -39.01 -8.70
C ARG A 543 -19.92 -37.84 -9.68
N GLN A 544 -18.85 -37.38 -10.32
CA GLN A 544 -18.91 -36.34 -11.34
C GLN A 544 -19.61 -36.82 -12.61
N LEU A 545 -19.25 -38.00 -13.12
CA LEU A 545 -19.85 -38.60 -14.32
C LEU A 545 -21.36 -38.86 -14.15
N ARG A 546 -21.82 -39.29 -12.96
CA ARG A 546 -23.26 -39.40 -12.63
C ARG A 546 -23.97 -38.06 -12.65
N LYS A 547 -23.35 -37.01 -12.11
CA LYS A 547 -23.91 -35.63 -12.18
C LYS A 547 -24.00 -35.13 -13.62
N GLU A 548 -23.02 -35.49 -14.45
CA GLU A 548 -22.97 -35.18 -15.89
C GLU A 548 -23.90 -36.09 -16.72
N ARG A 549 -24.59 -37.07 -16.11
CA ARG A 549 -25.43 -38.08 -16.79
C ARG A 549 -24.71 -38.86 -17.91
N LYS A 550 -23.42 -39.15 -17.71
CA LYS A 550 -22.58 -39.92 -18.67
C LYS A 550 -22.49 -41.41 -18.34
N ILE A 551 -22.82 -41.78 -17.10
CA ILE A 551 -22.93 -43.15 -16.56
C ILE A 551 -24.13 -43.24 -15.62
#